data_AF-A0AA46V7W9-F1
#
_entry.id   AF-A0AA46V7W9-F1
#
_cell.length_a   1.000
_cell.length_b   1.000
_cell.length_c   1.000
_cell.angle_alpha   90.00
_cell.angle_beta   90.00
_cell.angle_gamma   90.00
#
_symmetry.space_group_name_H-M   'P 1'
#
loop_
_entity.id
_entity.type
_entity.pdbx_description
1 polymer ?
#
loop_
_entity_poly.entity_id
_entity_poly.type
_entity_poly.pdbx_seq_one_letter_code
_entity_poly.pdbx_strand_id
1 'polypeptide(L)'
;MPQEGGVGAVALYVISPRRPAREIADTLHGSLEGADVLHGASVLPDECGAWTRILGREQPSVTAAVHAAWDAVRRLLLGHPAPDLRKQ
;
A
#
# COMPACT_ATOMS: atom_id res chain seq x y z
N MET A 1 -15.58 -26.96 -10.69
CA MET A 1 -14.25 -26.92 -10.03
C MET A 1 -14.10 -25.49 -9.53
N PRO A 2 -14.10 -25.22 -8.21
CA PRO A 2 -13.72 -23.90 -7.75
C PRO A 2 -12.26 -23.70 -8.15
N GLN A 3 -11.98 -22.66 -8.92
CA GLN A 3 -10.61 -22.21 -9.16
C GLN A 3 -10.08 -21.84 -7.78
N GLU A 4 -9.02 -22.49 -7.30
CA GLU A 4 -8.35 -22.06 -6.08
C GLU A 4 -7.77 -20.67 -6.36
N GLY A 5 -8.52 -19.63 -5.99
CA GLY A 5 -8.11 -18.23 -6.13
C GLY A 5 -6.75 -18.08 -5.44
N GLY A 6 -5.71 -17.84 -6.23
CA GLY A 6 -4.35 -17.74 -5.72
C GLY A 6 -4.26 -16.59 -4.73
N VAL A 7 -3.83 -16.89 -3.50
CA VAL A 7 -3.60 -15.87 -2.48
C VAL A 7 -2.49 -14.93 -2.97
N GLY A 8 -2.83 -13.68 -3.22
CA GLY A 8 -1.91 -12.64 -3.63
C GLY A 8 -1.27 -11.98 -2.41
N ALA A 9 0.06 -11.91 -2.37
CA ALA A 9 0.80 -11.24 -1.31
C ALA A 9 1.75 -10.19 -1.89
N VAL A 10 1.63 -8.96 -1.41
CA VAL A 10 2.49 -7.83 -1.83
C VAL A 10 3.01 -7.11 -0.60
N ALA A 11 4.25 -6.62 -0.67
CA ALA A 11 4.79 -5.65 0.27
C ALA A 11 5.15 -4.36 -0.48
N LEU A 12 4.72 -3.22 0.05
CA LEU A 12 5.09 -1.90 -0.43
C LEU A 12 5.99 -1.23 0.61
N TYR A 13 7.15 -0.79 0.17
CA TYR A 13 8.14 -0.08 0.98
C TYR A 13 8.21 1.38 0.55
N VAL A 14 8.17 2.28 1.53
CA VAL A 14 8.26 3.71 1.32
C VAL A 14 9.44 4.22 2.13
N ILE A 15 10.50 4.64 1.43
CA ILE A 15 11.70 5.19 2.03
C ILE A 15 11.72 6.68 1.71
N SER A 16 11.57 7.53 2.73
CA SER A 16 11.54 8.96 2.52
C SER A 16 11.78 9.74 3.81
N PRO A 17 12.66 10.76 3.80
CA PRO A 17 12.80 11.69 4.93
C PRO A 17 11.79 12.85 4.87
N ARG A 18 10.90 12.90 3.87
CA ARG A 18 10.02 14.07 3.63
C ARG A 18 8.91 14.24 4.67
N ARG A 19 8.55 13.18 5.38
CA ARG A 19 7.54 13.14 6.43
C ARG A 19 7.99 12.20 7.53
N PRO A 20 7.54 12.38 8.78
CA PRO A 20 7.77 11.43 9.86
C PRO A 20 7.34 10.02 9.45
N ALA A 21 8.16 9.01 9.75
CA ALA A 21 7.88 7.62 9.39
C ALA A 21 6.51 7.13 9.89
N ARG A 22 6.12 7.54 11.10
CA ARG A 22 4.81 7.21 11.66
C ARG A 22 3.66 7.79 10.82
N GLU A 23 3.78 9.02 10.31
CA GLU A 23 2.76 9.63 9.45
C GLU A 23 2.63 8.84 8.13
N ILE A 24 3.74 8.32 7.61
CA ILE A 24 3.74 7.43 6.43
C ILE A 24 3.04 6.10 6.76
N ALA A 25 3.35 5.49 7.91
CA ALA A 25 2.72 4.24 8.35
C ALA A 25 1.21 4.38 8.58
N ASP A 26 0.79 5.46 9.25
CA ASP A 26 -0.62 5.78 9.50
C ASP A 26 -1.36 6.02 8.17
N THR A 27 -0.73 6.72 7.22
CA THR A 27 -1.29 6.93 5.88
C THR A 27 -1.44 5.63 5.10
N LEU A 28 -0.44 4.74 5.16
CA LEU A 28 -0.52 3.41 4.55
C LEU A 28 -1.64 2.58 5.16
N HIS A 29 -1.78 2.58 6.49
CA HIS A 29 -2.83 1.86 7.18
C HIS A 29 -4.22 2.41 6.82
N GLY A 30 -4.44 3.72 6.98
CA GLY A 30 -5.70 4.38 6.69
C GLY A 30 -6.14 4.23 5.23
N SER A 31 -5.20 4.18 4.27
CA SER A 31 -5.52 3.97 2.86
C SER A 31 -6.13 2.60 2.54
N LEU A 32 -5.99 1.64 3.45
CA LEU A 32 -6.43 0.25 3.30
C LEU A 32 -7.59 -0.11 4.24
N GLU A 33 -8.03 0.82 5.09
CA GLU A 33 -9.19 0.61 5.94
C GLU A 33 -10.45 0.33 5.08
N GLY A 34 -11.13 -0.78 5.38
CA GLY A 34 -12.32 -1.21 4.64
C GLY A 34 -12.04 -1.89 3.29
N ALA A 35 -10.78 -2.06 2.89
CA ALA A 35 -10.43 -2.85 1.71
C ALA A 35 -10.66 -4.36 1.96
N ASP A 36 -11.04 -5.11 0.93
CA ASP A 36 -11.22 -6.57 0.98
C ASP A 36 -9.89 -7.33 0.90
N VAL A 37 -8.98 -6.99 1.82
CA VAL A 37 -7.64 -7.57 1.99
C VAL A 37 -7.23 -7.55 3.46
N LEU A 38 -6.43 -8.52 3.88
CA LEU A 38 -5.69 -8.41 5.14
C LEU A 38 -4.49 -7.50 4.93
N HIS A 39 -4.23 -6.62 5.88
CA HIS A 39 -3.14 -5.66 5.76
C HIS A 39 -2.52 -5.32 7.12
N GLY A 40 -1.30 -4.80 7.08
CA GLY A 40 -0.62 -4.25 8.25
C GLY A 40 0.50 -3.33 7.82
N ALA A 41 0.62 -2.17 8.48
CA ALA A 41 1.66 -1.19 8.22
C ALA A 41 2.56 -1.01 9.45
N SER A 42 3.83 -0.72 9.23
CA SER A 42 4.77 -0.44 10.30
C SER A 42 5.89 0.49 9.84
N VAL A 43 6.50 1.18 10.79
CA VAL A 43 7.69 2.00 10.59
C VAL A 43 8.90 1.08 10.31
N LEU A 44 9.74 1.51 9.37
CA LEU A 44 11.02 0.86 9.09
C LEU A 44 12.05 1.21 10.17
N PRO A 45 13.09 0.37 10.35
CA PRO A 45 14.22 0.72 11.20
C PRO A 45 14.79 2.11 10.91
N ASP A 46 15.37 2.72 11.93
CA ASP A 46 15.95 4.07 11.88
C ASP A 46 14.97 5.18 11.47
N GLU A 47 13.66 4.90 11.54
CA GLU A 47 12.59 5.82 11.15
C GLU A 47 12.79 6.39 9.72
N CYS A 48 13.43 5.62 8.84
CA CYS A 48 13.72 6.04 7.46
C CYS A 48 12.49 6.02 6.54
N GLY A 49 11.36 5.53 7.04
CA GLY A 49 10.11 5.41 6.32
C GLY A 49 9.20 4.35 6.92
N ALA A 50 8.31 3.78 6.09
CA ALA A 50 7.36 2.77 6.52
C ALA A 50 7.11 1.75 5.43
N TRP A 51 6.50 0.63 5.79
CA TRP A 51 6.09 -0.40 4.86
C TRP A 51 4.70 -0.93 5.20
N THR A 52 4.02 -1.51 4.22
CA THR A 52 2.77 -2.24 4.42
C THR A 52 2.82 -3.60 3.74
N ARG A 53 2.21 -4.59 4.38
CA ARG A 53 1.97 -5.93 3.85
C ARG A 53 0.49 -6.04 3.49
N ILE A 54 0.20 -6.55 2.29
CA ILE A 54 -1.16 -6.73 1.78
C ILE A 54 -1.32 -8.19 1.34
N LEU A 55 -2.37 -8.85 1.81
CA LEU A 55 -2.73 -10.23 1.52
C LEU A 55 -4.20 -10.29 1.09
N GLY A 56 -4.47 -10.76 -0.12
CA GLY A 56 -5.84 -10.90 -0.64
C GLY A 56 -6.06 -12.25 -1.30
N ARG A 57 -7.32 -12.65 -1.41
CA ARG A 57 -7.72 -13.91 -2.05
C ARG A 57 -7.79 -13.80 -3.57
N GLU A 58 -8.05 -12.59 -4.07
CA GLU A 58 -8.29 -12.30 -5.47
C GLU A 58 -7.29 -11.23 -5.96
N GLN A 59 -6.71 -11.44 -7.14
CA GLN A 59 -5.74 -10.50 -7.70
C GLN A 59 -6.30 -9.07 -7.87
N PRO A 60 -7.55 -8.84 -8.32
CA PRO A 60 -8.10 -7.49 -8.45
C PRO A 60 -8.16 -6.72 -7.12
N SER A 61 -8.50 -7.38 -6.00
CA SER A 61 -8.56 -6.70 -4.70
C SER A 61 -7.17 -6.30 -4.21
N VAL A 62 -6.18 -7.18 -4.39
CA VAL A 62 -4.77 -6.87 -4.09
C VAL A 62 -4.24 -5.72 -4.96
N THR A 63 -4.51 -5.73 -6.26
CA THR A 63 -4.08 -4.65 -7.17
C THR A 63 -4.70 -3.31 -6.79
N ALA A 64 -6.01 -3.28 -6.49
CA ALA A 64 -6.68 -2.07 -6.06
C ALA A 64 -6.12 -1.55 -4.72
N ALA A 65 -5.88 -2.43 -3.76
CA ALA A 65 -5.29 -2.09 -2.46
C ALA A 65 -3.87 -1.52 -2.60
N VAL A 66 -3.01 -2.16 -3.41
CA VAL A 66 -1.65 -1.64 -3.67
C VAL A 66 -1.70 -0.26 -4.33
N HIS A 67 -2.61 -0.07 -5.29
CA HIS A 67 -2.78 1.23 -5.94
C HIS A 67 -3.27 2.31 -4.97
N ALA A 68 -4.23 2.00 -4.10
CA ALA A 68 -4.72 2.92 -3.07
C ALA A 68 -3.62 3.35 -2.10
N ALA A 69 -2.84 2.39 -1.59
CA ALA A 69 -1.69 2.66 -0.72
C ALA A 69 -0.62 3.53 -1.41
N TRP A 70 -0.33 3.24 -2.68
CA TRP A 70 0.61 4.03 -3.47
C TRP A 70 0.13 5.46 -3.73
N ASP A 71 -1.13 5.63 -4.12
CA ASP A 71 -1.75 6.93 -4.36
C ASP A 71 -1.75 7.80 -3.09
N ALA A 72 -2.17 7.23 -1.95
CA ALA A 72 -2.21 7.93 -0.67
C ALA A 72 -0.82 8.45 -0.27
N VAL A 73 0.21 7.61 -0.34
CA VAL A 73 1.57 8.01 0.01
C VAL A 73 2.17 9.00 -1.00
N ARG A 74 1.86 8.87 -2.30
CA ARG A 74 2.30 9.87 -3.29
C ARG A 74 1.67 11.24 -3.03
N ARG A 75 0.38 11.30 -2.68
CA ARG A 75 -0.26 12.55 -2.28
C ARG A 75 0.41 13.15 -1.04
N LEU A 76 0.68 12.32 -0.04
CA LEU A 76 1.36 12.75 1.19
C LEU A 76 2.76 13.33 0.93
N LEU A 77 3.60 12.61 0.18
CA LEU A 77 5.02 12.91 0.02
C LEU A 77 5.32 13.88 -1.12
N LEU A 78 4.52 13.80 -2.19
CA LEU A 78 4.78 14.53 -3.44
C LEU A 78 3.68 15.55 -3.76
N GLY A 79 2.53 15.50 -3.09
CA GLY A 79 1.38 16.37 -3.40
C GLY A 79 0.62 15.99 -4.67
N HIS A 80 0.96 14.87 -5.32
CA HIS A 80 0.38 14.44 -6.60
C HIS A 80 -0.08 12.98 -6.52
N PRO A 81 -1.14 12.58 -7.24
CA PRO A 81 -1.64 11.21 -7.25
C PRO A 81 -0.64 10.20 -7.85
N ALA A 82 -0.96 8.91 -7.70
CA ALA A 82 -0.40 7.87 -8.53
C ALA A 82 -0.78 8.11 -10.01
N PRO A 83 0.17 7.96 -10.94
CA PRO A 83 -0.16 8.03 -12.37
C PRO A 83 -1.12 6.90 -12.73
N ASP A 84 -2.05 7.16 -13.65
CA ASP A 84 -2.92 6.11 -14.17
C ASP A 84 -2.06 5.13 -14.97
N LEU A 85 -1.88 3.93 -14.43
CA LEU A 85 -1.07 2.88 -15.04
C LEU A 85 -1.75 2.23 -16.26
N ARG A 86 -2.90 2.75 -16.74
CA ARG A 86 -3.49 2.32 -18.01
C ARG A 86 -2.58 2.66 -19.20
N LYS A 87 -1.73 1.67 -19.53
CA LYS A 87 -0.83 1.49 -20.68
C LYS A 87 0.06 2.69 -21.06
N GLN A 88 1.35 2.54 -20.75
CA GLN A 88 2.43 2.85 -21.69
C GLN A 88 2.87 1.54 -22.35
#